data_AF-A0A1G2VBA4-F1
#
_entry.id   AF-A0A1G2VBA4-F1
#
_cell.length_a   1.000
_cell.length_b   1.000
_cell.length_c   1.000
_cell.angle_alpha   90.00
_cell.angle_beta   90.00
_cell.angle_gamma   90.00
#
_symmetry.space_group_name_H-M   'P 1'
#
loop_
_entity.id
_entity.type
_entity.pdbx_description
1 polymer ?
#
loop_
_entity_poly.entity_id
_entity_poly.type
_entity_poly.pdbx_seq_one_letter_code
_entity_poly.pdbx_strand_id
1 'polypeptide(L)'
;MLTTPQKAFAGFLEFIRERGVMGLAIGFVLGSAVQKVVTAFVNDIVNPFVGIALGRADGIKSFVVGSFFVGDFISVVIDFLILAAIIYFVFKGLRLDKLDKPKE
;
A
#
# COMPACT_ATOMS: atom_id res chain seq x y z
N MET A 1 25.64 -21.95 -36.21
CA MET A 1 24.52 -21.69 -35.27
C MET A 1 25.12 -21.57 -33.88
N LEU A 2 25.36 -20.34 -33.41
CA LEU A 2 25.81 -20.08 -32.04
C LEU A 2 24.88 -19.03 -31.46
N THR A 3 23.92 -19.45 -30.64
CA THR A 3 23.11 -18.58 -29.80
C THR A 3 23.99 -18.08 -28.65
N THR A 4 24.80 -17.07 -28.93
CA THR A 4 25.69 -16.48 -27.92
C THR A 4 24.83 -15.85 -26.81
N PRO A 5 24.99 -16.25 -25.54
CA PRO A 5 24.19 -15.72 -24.41
C PRO A 5 24.24 -14.18 -24.29
N GLN A 6 25.30 -13.57 -24.83
CA GLN A 6 25.49 -12.12 -24.88
C GLN A 6 24.46 -11.38 -25.75
N LYS A 7 23.95 -11.98 -26.83
CA LYS A 7 22.92 -11.36 -27.69
C LYS A 7 21.53 -11.38 -27.03
N ALA A 8 21.23 -12.44 -26.27
CA ALA A 8 19.98 -12.53 -25.52
C ALA A 8 19.92 -11.50 -24.38
N PHE A 9 21.03 -11.32 -23.66
CA PHE A 9 21.14 -10.31 -22.61
C PHE A 9 21.03 -8.87 -23.15
N ALA A 10 21.71 -8.58 -24.27
CA ALA A 10 21.59 -7.28 -24.93
C ALA A 10 20.15 -6.99 -25.39
N GLY A 11 19.48 -7.96 -26.02
CA GLY A 11 18.08 -7.81 -26.44
C GLY A 11 17.11 -7.63 -25.27
N PHE A 12 17.38 -8.26 -24.12
CA PHE A 12 16.59 -8.06 -22.90
C PHE A 12 16.77 -6.66 -22.29
N LEU A 13 18.01 -6.16 -22.22
CA LEU A 13 18.28 -4.79 -21.77
C LEU A 13 17.60 -3.75 -22.67
N GLU A 14 17.63 -3.98 -23.98
CA GLU A 14 16.96 -3.12 -24.97
C GLU A 14 15.44 -3.14 -24.79
N PHE A 15 14.85 -4.32 -24.59
CA PHE A 15 13.41 -4.46 -24.28
C PHE A 15 12.99 -3.70 -23.01
N ILE A 16 13.73 -3.84 -21.90
CA ILE A 16 13.44 -3.13 -20.65
C ILE A 16 13.48 -1.61 -20.87
N ARG A 17 14.42 -1.14 -21.69
CA ARG A 17 14.60 0.28 -22.00
C ARG A 17 13.49 0.81 -22.91
N GLU A 18 13.16 0.11 -23.99
CA GLU A 18 12.14 0.51 -24.96
C GLU A 18 10.73 0.49 -24.40
N ARG A 19 10.44 -0.49 -23.52
CA ARG A 19 9.10 -0.64 -22.92
C ARG A 19 8.91 0.18 -21.65
N GLY A 20 9.88 1.00 -21.25
CA GLY A 20 9.79 1.82 -20.04
C GLY A 20 9.65 1.02 -18.73
N VAL A 21 9.99 -0.27 -18.75
CA VAL A 21 9.76 -1.21 -17.63
C VAL A 21 10.55 -0.81 -16.40
N MET A 22 11.71 -0.15 -16.56
CA MET A 22 12.47 0.36 -15.42
C MET A 22 11.69 1.34 -14.56
N GLY A 23 10.93 2.26 -15.16
CA GLY A 23 10.13 3.23 -14.41
C GLY A 23 9.03 2.54 -13.60
N LEU A 24 8.36 1.55 -14.22
CA LEU A 24 7.35 0.73 -13.56
C LEU A 24 7.94 -0.09 -12.41
N ALA A 25 9.10 -0.71 -12.61
CA ALA A 25 9.78 -1.51 -11.60
C ALA A 25 10.19 -0.67 -10.38
N ILE A 26 10.76 0.52 -10.61
CA ILE A 26 11.13 1.45 -9.53
C ILE A 26 9.88 1.94 -8.79
N GLY A 27 8.84 2.33 -9.52
CA GLY A 27 7.57 2.76 -8.94
C GLY A 27 6.93 1.67 -8.07
N PHE A 28 6.97 0.41 -8.50
CA PHE A 28 6.45 -0.72 -7.73
C PHE A 28 7.26 -0.97 -6.45
N VAL A 29 8.60 -0.99 -6.54
CA VAL A 29 9.48 -1.20 -5.38
C VAL A 29 9.27 -0.08 -4.34
N LEU A 30 9.28 1.18 -4.78
CA LEU A 30 9.03 2.32 -3.89
C LEU A 30 7.62 2.29 -3.31
N GLY A 31 6.60 1.98 -4.13
CA GLY A 31 5.21 1.84 -3.68
C GLY A 31 5.08 0.78 -2.59
N SER A 32 5.73 -0.37 -2.75
CA SER A 32 5.71 -1.45 -1.75
C SER A 32 6.39 -1.06 -0.43
N ALA A 33 7.46 -0.25 -0.49
CA ALA A 33 8.14 0.24 0.69
C ALA A 33 7.29 1.28 1.44
N VAL A 34 6.67 2.21 0.71
CA VAL A 34 5.74 3.20 1.28
C VAL A 34 4.54 2.50 1.94
N GLN A 35 3.96 1.50 1.27
CA GLN A 35 2.86 0.71 1.83
C GLN A 35 3.24 0.11 3.20
N LYS A 36 4.43 -0.49 3.32
CA LYS A 36 4.90 -1.06 4.61
C LYS A 36 4.98 -0.03 5.72
N VAL A 37 5.50 1.16 5.43
CA VAL A 37 5.59 2.25 6.42
C VAL A 37 4.21 2.70 6.87
N VAL A 38 3.29 2.88 5.93
CA VAL A 38 1.92 3.28 6.26
C VAL A 38 1.22 2.17 7.06
N THR A 39 1.32 0.92 6.64
CA THR A 39 0.77 -0.22 7.39
C THR A 39 1.32 -0.29 8.81
N ALA A 40 2.63 -0.11 9.01
CA ALA A 40 3.23 -0.08 10.33
C ALA A 40 2.68 1.10 11.17
N PHE A 41 2.56 2.29 10.59
CA PHE A 41 1.96 3.44 11.27
C PHE A 41 0.51 3.17 11.68
N VAL A 42 -0.30 2.56 10.81
CA VAL A 42 -1.68 2.19 11.15
C VAL A 42 -1.69 1.18 12.30
N ASN A 43 -0.92 0.10 12.17
CA ASN A 43 -0.94 -0.99 13.14
C ASN A 43 -0.39 -0.60 14.51
N ASP A 44 0.70 0.18 14.54
CA ASP A 44 1.43 0.46 15.77
C ASP A 44 0.94 1.74 16.46
N ILE A 45 0.43 2.70 15.70
CA ILE A 45 -0.04 3.98 16.24
C ILE A 45 -1.56 4.04 16.22
N VAL A 46 -2.21 3.78 15.10
CA VAL A 46 -3.65 4.04 14.98
C VAL A 46 -4.52 2.95 15.60
N ASN A 47 -4.21 1.67 15.36
CA ASN A 47 -4.99 0.54 15.85
C ASN A 47 -5.11 0.49 17.39
N PRO A 48 -4.08 0.82 18.19
CA PRO A 48 -4.22 0.93 19.64
C PRO A 48 -5.24 2.00 20.06
N PHE A 49 -5.23 3.18 19.43
CA PHE A 49 -6.19 4.24 19.75
C PHE A 49 -7.61 3.89 19.30
N VAL A 50 -7.73 3.29 18.11
CA VAL A 50 -9.01 2.80 17.57
C VAL A 50 -9.56 1.68 18.45
N GLY A 51 -8.72 0.75 18.90
CA GLY A 51 -9.09 -0.33 19.81
C GLY A 51 -9.52 0.15 21.20
N ILE A 52 -9.02 1.30 21.66
CA ILE A 52 -9.49 1.95 22.89
C ILE A 52 -10.80 2.71 22.62
N ALA A 53 -10.89 3.45 21.53
CA ALA A 53 -12.04 4.30 21.18
C ALA A 53 -13.31 3.50 20.81
N LEU A 54 -13.15 2.36 20.13
CA LEU A 54 -14.24 1.40 19.92
C LEU A 54 -14.51 0.51 21.15
N GLY A 55 -13.81 0.74 22.26
CA GLY A 55 -14.08 0.13 23.56
C GLY A 55 -13.61 -1.32 23.63
N ARG A 56 -12.30 -1.54 23.77
CA ARG A 56 -11.62 -2.85 23.65
C ARG A 56 -12.01 -3.50 22.32
N ALA A 57 -11.05 -3.67 21.42
CA ALA A 57 -11.22 -4.57 20.26
C ALA A 57 -11.66 -6.00 20.67
N ASP A 58 -11.61 -6.34 21.97
CA ASP A 58 -12.31 -7.49 22.52
C ASP A 58 -13.82 -7.45 22.27
N GLY A 59 -14.54 -6.32 22.32
CA GLY A 59 -16.00 -6.27 22.14
C GLY A 59 -16.50 -6.66 20.75
N ILE A 60 -15.73 -6.38 19.69
CA ILE A 60 -16.07 -6.80 18.31
C ILE A 60 -15.49 -8.19 18.00
N LYS A 61 -14.31 -8.54 18.54
CA LYS A 61 -13.77 -9.90 18.46
C LYS A 61 -14.54 -10.90 19.36
N SER A 62 -15.23 -10.41 20.39
CA SER A 62 -16.08 -11.17 21.32
C SER A 62 -17.57 -11.09 20.98
N PHE A 63 -17.97 -10.37 19.92
CA PHE A 63 -19.34 -10.44 19.41
C PHE A 63 -19.49 -11.72 18.59
N VAL A 64 -19.53 -12.84 19.32
CA VAL A 64 -19.79 -14.17 18.80
C VAL A 64 -21.30 -14.32 18.66
N VAL A 65 -21.84 -14.09 17.47
CA VAL A 65 -23.18 -14.57 17.09
C VAL A 65 -23.00 -15.96 16.47
N GLY A 66 -22.84 -16.99 17.32
CA GLY A 66 -22.65 -18.38 16.87
C GLY A 66 -21.23 -18.72 16.39
N SER A 67 -21.09 -19.47 15.29
CA SER A 67 -19.79 -19.99 14.77
C SER A 67 -19.22 -19.21 13.57
N PHE A 68 -19.78 -18.03 13.26
CA PHE A 68 -19.30 -17.18 12.16
C PHE A 68 -18.52 -15.98 12.69
N PHE A 69 -17.27 -15.83 12.26
CA PHE A 69 -16.37 -14.73 12.62
C PHE A 69 -16.75 -13.41 11.91
N VAL A 70 -18.00 -12.95 12.06
CA VAL A 70 -18.48 -11.67 11.49
C VAL A 70 -17.67 -10.48 12.04
N GLY A 71 -17.21 -10.57 13.29
CA GLY A 71 -16.38 -9.54 13.93
C GLY A 71 -14.99 -9.38 13.31
N ASP A 72 -14.38 -10.45 12.80
CA ASP A 72 -13.06 -10.39 12.15
C ASP A 72 -13.14 -9.68 10.80
N PHE A 73 -14.17 -10.02 10.00
CA PHE A 73 -14.41 -9.35 8.73
C PHE A 73 -14.68 -7.85 8.89
N ILE A 74 -15.52 -7.46 9.86
CA ILE A 74 -15.80 -6.04 10.13
C ILE A 74 -14.53 -5.30 10.58
N SER A 75 -13.69 -5.95 11.39
CA SER A 75 -12.41 -5.37 11.82
C SER A 75 -11.49 -5.09 10.61
N VAL A 76 -11.37 -6.05 9.69
CA VAL A 76 -10.58 -5.87 8.45
C VAL A 76 -11.14 -4.73 7.58
N VAL A 77 -12.46 -4.59 7.49
CA VAL A 77 -13.09 -3.49 6.75
C VAL A 77 -12.79 -2.14 7.40
N ILE A 78 -12.85 -2.05 8.74
CA ILE A 78 -12.51 -0.82 9.47
C ILE A 78 -11.04 -0.46 9.26
N ASP A 79 -10.13 -1.43 9.38
CA ASP A 79 -8.69 -1.23 9.14
C ASP A 79 -8.42 -0.74 7.71
N PHE A 80 -9.12 -1.30 6.72
CA PHE A 80 -9.04 -0.85 5.32
C PHE A 80 -9.48 0.61 5.16
N LEU A 81 -10.60 1.01 5.78
CA LEU A 81 -11.11 2.39 5.72
C LEU A 81 -10.15 3.37 6.41
N ILE A 82 -9.55 2.98 7.53
CA ILE A 82 -8.54 3.77 8.24
C ILE A 82 -7.29 3.94 7.38
N LEU A 83 -6.78 2.85 6.78
CA LEU A 83 -5.62 2.88 5.91
C LEU A 83 -5.87 3.79 4.69
N ALA A 84 -7.03 3.65 4.04
CA ALA A 84 -7.44 4.50 2.92
C ALA A 84 -7.52 5.99 3.32
N ALA A 85 -8.08 6.30 4.49
CA ALA A 85 -8.16 7.67 5.00
C ALA A 85 -6.76 8.26 5.24
N ILE A 86 -5.85 7.50 5.88
CA ILE A 86 -4.49 7.96 6.16
C ILE A 86 -3.71 8.21 4.88
N ILE A 87 -3.80 7.30 3.90
CA ILE A 87 -3.17 7.50 2.59
C ILE A 87 -3.70 8.79 1.96
N TYR A 88 -5.01 9.01 1.95
CA TYR A 88 -5.58 10.25 1.43
C TYR A 88 -5.03 11.50 2.15
N PHE A 89 -4.99 11.50 3.48
CA PHE A 89 -4.49 12.63 4.26
C PHE A 89 -3.00 12.90 4.03
N VAL A 90 -2.17 11.86 3.92
CA VAL A 90 -0.74 11.99 3.62
C VAL A 90 -0.53 12.58 2.22
N PHE A 91 -1.19 12.03 1.21
CA PHE A 91 -1.10 12.54 -0.17
C PHE A 91 -1.58 13.99 -0.27
N LYS A 92 -2.67 14.34 0.42
CA LYS A 92 -3.20 15.71 0.48
C LYS A 92 -2.29 16.66 1.28
N GLY A 93 -1.70 16.18 2.38
CA GLY A 93 -0.77 16.95 3.21
C GLY A 93 0.51 17.32 2.48
N LEU A 94 1.00 16.41 1.63
CA LEU A 94 2.18 16.63 0.78
C LEU A 94 1.94 17.62 -0.37
N ARG A 95 0.72 18.14 -0.54
CA ARG A 95 0.37 19.16 -1.54
C ARG A 95 0.85 18.81 -2.97
N LEU A 96 0.82 17.53 -3.35
CA LEU A 96 1.20 17.09 -4.70
C LEU A 96 0.25 17.68 -5.78
N ASP A 97 -0.94 18.15 -5.37
CA ASP A 97 -1.87 18.98 -6.15
C ASP A 97 -1.29 20.33 -6.60
N LYS A 98 -0.20 20.81 -5.97
CA LYS A 98 0.47 22.07 -6.35
C LYS A 98 1.69 21.89 -7.25
N LEU A 99 2.19 20.66 -7.39
CA LEU A 99 3.35 20.36 -8.23
C LEU A 99 2.98 20.12 -9.70
N ASP A 100 1.68 20.01 -9.98
CA ASP A 100 1.14 19.89 -11.34
C ASP A 100 0.62 21.22 -11.90
N LYS A 101 1.02 22.34 -11.29
CA LYS A 101 0.88 23.62 -11.99
C LYS A 101 1.88 23.61 -13.15
N PRO A 102 1.42 23.61 -14.42
CA PRO A 102 2.30 23.94 -15.51
C PRO A 102 2.87 25.32 -15.15
N LYS A 103 4.19 25.40 -15.01
CA LYS A 103 4.87 26.70 -14.98
C LYS A 103 4.50 27.38 -16.30
N GLU A 104 3.59 28.35 -16.25
CA GLU A 104 3.69 29.49 -17.15
C GLU A 104 5.05 30.17 -16.95
#